data_AF-A0A381YK80-F1
#
_entry.id   AF-A0A381YK80-F1
#
_cell.length_a   1.000
_cell.length_b   1.000
_cell.length_c   1.000
_cell.angle_alpha   90.00
_cell.angle_beta   90.00
_cell.angle_gamma   90.00
#
_symmetry.space_group_name_H-M   'P 1'
#
loop_
_entity.id
_entity.type
_entity.pdbx_description
1 polymer ?
#
loop_
_entity_poly.entity_id
_entity_poly.type
_entity_poly.pdbx_seq_one_letter_code
_entity_poly.pdbx_strand_id
1 'polypeptide(L)'
;VRCLKGDYPSGAAFFVDDGKTHTIQQLIAPMAKAFGKEPKIIYLPSWVFRPLASAAYWVCTAFRKEAVITPSKIKELLCPHWVCESQKTQEILQWKPQIALEEGIGETARWYKQKGWI
;
A
#
# COMPACT_ATOMS: atom_id res chain seq x y z
N VAL A 1 23.38 7.06 -1.44
CA VAL A 1 21.98 7.56 -1.52
C VAL A 1 22.03 9.04 -1.87
N ARG A 2 21.41 9.50 -2.97
CA ARG A 2 21.49 10.90 -3.43
C ARG A 2 20.91 11.91 -2.44
N CYS A 3 19.89 11.49 -1.67
CA CYS A 3 19.38 12.23 -0.52
C CYS A 3 20.51 12.58 0.48
N LEU A 4 21.32 11.61 0.91
CA LEU A 4 22.39 11.86 1.89
C LEU A 4 23.53 12.77 1.41
N LYS A 5 23.62 13.05 0.10
CA LYS A 5 24.73 13.80 -0.51
C LYS A 5 24.27 15.05 -1.28
N GLY A 6 22.96 15.30 -1.33
CA GLY A 6 22.41 16.38 -2.12
C GLY A 6 22.56 17.72 -1.43
N ASP A 7 22.67 18.78 -2.23
CA ASP A 7 22.68 20.15 -1.75
C ASP A 7 21.25 20.71 -1.80
N TYR A 8 20.60 20.74 -0.64
CA TYR A 8 19.26 21.26 -0.45
C TYR A 8 19.04 21.60 1.03
N PRO A 9 18.04 22.43 1.37
CA PRO A 9 17.83 22.86 2.75
C PRO A 9 17.61 21.70 3.73
N SER A 10 18.19 21.81 4.92
CA SER A 10 17.91 20.89 6.02
C SER A 10 16.40 20.86 6.33
N GLY A 11 15.87 19.67 6.62
CA GLY A 11 14.44 19.46 6.83
C GLY A 11 13.61 19.29 5.55
N ALA A 12 14.23 19.24 4.37
CA ALA A 12 13.53 18.94 3.13
C ALA A 12 12.88 17.55 3.15
N ALA A 13 11.56 17.49 2.95
CA ALA A 13 10.82 16.25 2.70
C ALA A 13 10.76 15.92 1.20
N PHE A 14 10.83 14.62 0.89
CA PHE A 14 10.81 14.07 -0.47
C PHE A 14 9.85 12.89 -0.52
N PHE A 15 8.80 12.99 -1.32
CA PHE A 15 7.86 11.90 -1.54
C PHE A 15 8.35 10.96 -2.64
N VAL A 16 8.00 9.68 -2.54
CA VAL A 16 8.40 8.64 -3.49
C VAL A 16 7.14 7.92 -3.94
N ASP A 17 6.93 7.86 -5.25
CA ASP A 17 5.85 7.14 -5.91
C ASP A 17 6.38 6.43 -7.17
N ASP A 18 5.56 5.65 -7.86
CA ASP A 18 5.95 5.03 -9.12
C ASP A 18 5.68 5.91 -10.36
N GLY A 19 5.42 7.21 -10.15
CA GLY A 19 5.10 8.19 -11.18
C GLY A 19 3.70 8.04 -11.79
N LYS A 20 2.83 7.18 -11.25
CA LYS A 20 1.46 6.99 -11.72
C LYS A 20 0.47 6.98 -10.58
N THR A 21 -0.71 7.53 -10.81
CA THR A 21 -1.84 7.35 -9.89
C THR A 21 -2.59 6.08 -10.24
N HIS A 22 -2.81 5.22 -9.24
CA HIS A 22 -3.53 3.96 -9.41
C HIS A 22 -4.82 3.97 -8.62
N THR A 23 -5.86 3.40 -9.21
CA THR A 23 -7.08 3.03 -8.47
C THR A 23 -6.85 1.76 -7.66
N ILE A 24 -7.70 1.53 -6.65
CA ILE A 24 -7.68 0.28 -5.88
C ILE A 24 -7.89 -0.93 -6.80
N GLN A 25 -8.70 -0.82 -7.84
CA GLN A 25 -8.93 -1.88 -8.81
C GLN A 25 -7.67 -2.18 -9.64
N GLN A 26 -6.92 -1.15 -10.03
CA GLN A 26 -5.63 -1.30 -10.72
C GLN A 26 -4.54 -1.91 -9.83
N LEU A 27 -4.67 -1.80 -8.51
CA LEU A 27 -3.81 -2.50 -7.55
C LEU A 27 -4.25 -3.96 -7.35
N ILE A 28 -5.55 -4.21 -7.19
CA ILE A 28 -6.10 -5.56 -6.94
C ILE A 28 -5.91 -6.50 -8.12
N ALA A 29 -6.11 -6.04 -9.36
CA ALA A 29 -6.02 -6.87 -10.56
C ALA A 29 -4.65 -7.58 -10.71
N PRO A 30 -3.50 -6.90 -10.67
CA PRO A 30 -2.19 -7.56 -10.77
C PRO A 30 -1.90 -8.47 -9.57
N MET A 31 -2.36 -8.12 -8.36
CA MET A 31 -2.25 -9.02 -7.19
C MET A 31 -3.01 -10.32 -7.42
N ALA A 32 -4.27 -10.22 -7.83
CA ALA A 32 -5.11 -11.38 -8.09
C ALA A 32 -4.52 -12.28 -9.19
N LYS A 33 -4.03 -11.68 -10.28
CA LYS A 33 -3.29 -12.38 -11.34
C LYS A 33 -2.04 -13.10 -10.81
N ALA A 34 -1.22 -12.43 -10.00
CA ALA A 34 0.00 -13.01 -9.44
C ALA A 34 -0.27 -14.21 -8.50
N PHE A 35 -1.39 -14.18 -7.78
CA PHE A 35 -1.84 -15.28 -6.91
C PHE A 35 -2.71 -16.32 -7.62
N GLY A 36 -3.07 -16.12 -8.90
CA GLY A 36 -3.96 -17.03 -9.64
C GLY A 36 -5.35 -17.12 -9.02
N LYS A 37 -5.89 -16.00 -8.53
CA LYS A 37 -7.20 -15.91 -7.87
C LYS A 37 -8.10 -14.95 -8.63
N GLU A 38 -9.41 -15.19 -8.55
CA GLU A 38 -10.43 -14.25 -8.99
C GLU A 38 -10.95 -13.45 -7.79
N PRO A 39 -10.76 -12.12 -7.74
CA PRO A 39 -11.14 -11.33 -6.60
C PRO A 39 -12.65 -11.07 -6.59
N LYS A 40 -13.31 -11.32 -5.46
CA LYS A 40 -14.70 -10.89 -5.24
C LYS A 40 -14.70 -9.54 -4.55
N ILE A 41 -15.17 -8.51 -5.24
CA ILE A 41 -15.21 -7.14 -4.72
C ILE A 41 -16.58 -6.85 -4.12
N ILE A 42 -16.62 -6.46 -2.85
CA ILE A 42 -17.83 -6.04 -2.14
C ILE A 42 -17.63 -4.59 -1.72
N TYR A 43 -18.52 -3.70 -2.17
CA TYR A 43 -18.50 -2.30 -1.78
C TYR A 43 -19.28 -2.11 -0.47
N LEU A 44 -18.61 -1.58 0.54
CA LEU A 44 -19.20 -1.33 1.85
C LEU A 44 -19.17 0.17 2.15
N PRO A 45 -20.31 0.80 2.49
CA PRO A 45 -20.32 2.18 2.93
C PRO A 45 -19.46 2.37 4.18
N SER A 46 -18.79 3.51 4.30
CA SER A 46 -17.86 3.79 5.41
C SER A 46 -18.51 3.68 6.79
N TRP A 47 -19.78 4.08 6.90
CA TRP A 47 -20.57 3.99 8.12
C TRP A 47 -20.91 2.55 8.54
N VAL A 48 -20.90 1.58 7.61
CA VAL A 48 -21.02 0.14 7.92
C VAL A 48 -19.64 -0.46 8.20
N PHE A 49 -18.65 -0.12 7.36
CA PHE A 49 -17.30 -0.67 7.47
C PHE A 49 -16.66 -0.36 8.82
N ARG A 50 -16.75 0.90 9.27
CA ARG A 50 -16.09 1.37 10.50
C ARG A 50 -16.51 0.60 11.76
N PRO A 51 -17.81 0.45 12.09
CA PRO A 51 -18.22 -0.32 13.26
C PRO A 51 -17.87 -1.80 13.12
N LEU A 52 -18.06 -2.40 11.94
CA LEU A 52 -17.73 -3.82 11.70
C LEU A 52 -16.24 -4.12 11.91
N ALA A 53 -15.38 -3.30 11.33
CA ALA A 53 -13.93 -3.42 11.46
C ALA A 53 -13.46 -3.17 12.90
N SER A 54 -14.07 -2.22 13.60
CA SER A 54 -13.75 -1.93 15.00
C SER A 54 -14.18 -3.08 15.92
N ALA A 55 -15.36 -3.66 15.68
CA ALA A 55 -15.82 -4.84 16.42
C ALA A 55 -14.89 -6.04 16.20
N ALA A 56 -14.48 -6.30 14.96
CA ALA A 56 -13.52 -7.35 14.64
C ALA A 56 -12.18 -7.16 15.37
N TYR A 57 -11.66 -5.92 15.42
CA TYR A 57 -10.47 -5.58 16.19
C TYR A 57 -10.62 -5.92 17.68
N TRP A 58 -11.73 -5.50 18.31
CA TRP A 58 -11.98 -5.78 19.72
C TRP A 58 -12.12 -7.27 20.02
N VAL A 59 -12.76 -8.03 19.13
CA VAL A 59 -12.83 -9.50 19.25
C VAL A 59 -11.44 -10.10 19.22
N CYS A 60 -10.59 -9.78 18.23
CA CYS A 60 -9.21 -10.27 18.18
C CYS A 60 -8.44 -9.92 19.46
N THR A 61 -8.57 -8.68 19.94
CA THR A 61 -7.88 -8.19 21.14
C THR A 61 -8.34 -8.94 22.39
N ALA A 62 -9.66 -9.18 22.54
CA ALA A 62 -10.22 -9.94 23.66
C ALA A 62 -9.71 -11.38 23.69
N PHE A 63 -9.54 -12.00 22.53
CA PHE A 63 -8.96 -13.34 22.40
C PHE A 63 -7.42 -13.37 22.38
N ARG A 64 -6.74 -12.23 22.64
CA ARG A 64 -5.28 -12.08 22.57
C ARG A 64 -4.69 -12.56 21.23
N LYS A 65 -5.44 -12.38 20.14
CA LYS A 65 -5.00 -12.68 18.77
C LYS A 65 -4.55 -11.40 18.09
N GLU A 66 -3.57 -11.53 17.20
CA GLU A 66 -3.16 -10.42 16.34
C GLU A 66 -4.29 -10.04 15.39
N ALA A 67 -4.68 -8.76 15.41
CA ALA A 67 -5.70 -8.22 14.54
C ALA A 67 -5.05 -7.69 13.25
N VAL A 68 -5.41 -8.27 12.10
CA VAL A 68 -5.00 -7.75 10.78
C VAL A 68 -5.59 -6.35 10.55
N ILE A 69 -6.83 -6.13 11.01
CA ILE A 69 -7.51 -4.84 10.93
C ILE A 69 -7.37 -4.14 12.28
N THR A 70 -6.51 -3.12 12.33
CA THR A 70 -6.27 -2.28 13.51
C THR A 70 -6.97 -0.92 13.36
N PRO A 71 -7.14 -0.11 14.43
CA PRO A 71 -7.70 1.23 14.32
C PRO A 71 -6.93 2.14 13.35
N SER A 72 -5.60 1.98 13.25
CA SER A 72 -4.78 2.69 12.27
C SER A 72 -5.12 2.24 10.84
N LYS A 73 -5.19 0.92 10.62
CA LYS A 73 -5.57 0.35 9.32
C LYS A 73 -6.98 0.76 8.87
N ILE A 74 -7.92 0.91 9.80
CA ILE A 74 -9.27 1.42 9.48
C ILE A 74 -9.20 2.85 8.93
N LYS A 75 -8.40 3.73 9.55
CA LYS A 75 -8.22 5.11 9.06
C LYS A 75 -7.55 5.12 7.69
N GLU A 76 -6.56 4.26 7.48
CA GLU A 76 -5.87 4.10 6.20
C GLU A 76 -6.84 3.67 5.09
N LEU A 77 -7.64 2.62 5.33
CA LEU A 77 -8.60 2.07 4.35
C LEU A 77 -9.76 3.01 4.04
N LEU A 78 -10.13 3.88 4.98
CA LEU A 78 -11.19 4.89 4.80
C LEU A 78 -10.68 6.20 4.20
N CYS A 79 -9.37 6.36 4.04
CA CYS A 79 -8.81 7.54 3.38
C CYS A 79 -9.24 7.54 1.91
N PRO A 80 -9.84 8.64 1.40
CA PRO A 80 -10.35 8.67 0.04
C PRO A 80 -9.24 8.60 -1.01
N HIS A 81 -8.04 9.10 -0.67
CA HIS A 81 -6.91 9.14 -1.59
C HIS A 81 -5.61 8.86 -0.84
N TRP A 82 -4.78 8.00 -1.41
CA TRP A 82 -3.40 7.76 -1.02
C TRP A 82 -2.50 8.09 -2.21
N VAL A 83 -2.34 9.39 -2.45
CA VAL A 83 -1.53 9.92 -3.55
C VAL A 83 -0.52 10.90 -3.00
N CYS A 84 0.62 10.98 -3.65
CA CYS A 84 1.63 11.99 -3.38
C CYS A 84 2.27 12.40 -4.71
N GLU A 85 2.98 13.51 -4.70
CA GLU A 85 3.68 14.01 -5.87
C GLU A 85 5.19 13.88 -5.64
N SER A 86 5.87 13.16 -6.53
CA SER A 86 7.31 12.94 -6.43
C SER A 86 8.15 13.89 -7.30
N GLN A 87 7.57 14.93 -7.91
CA GLN A 87 8.29 15.84 -8.83
C GLN A 87 9.57 16.40 -8.21
N LYS A 88 9.50 16.90 -6.97
CA LYS A 88 10.67 17.38 -6.21
C LYS A 88 11.77 16.32 -6.08
N THR A 89 11.39 15.08 -5.83
CA THR A 89 12.32 13.94 -5.72
C THR A 89 12.96 13.61 -7.06
N GLN A 90 12.19 13.70 -8.14
CA GLN A 90 12.70 13.45 -9.48
C GLN A 90 13.64 14.56 -9.97
N GLU A 91 13.36 15.82 -9.66
CA GLU A 91 14.18 16.96 -10.10
C GLU A 91 15.45 17.12 -9.28
N ILE A 92 15.33 17.14 -7.94
CA ILE A 92 16.46 17.42 -7.05
C ILE A 92 17.32 16.17 -6.84
N LEU A 93 16.68 15.03 -6.57
CA LEU A 93 17.42 13.80 -6.30
C LEU A 93 17.67 12.98 -7.58
N GLN A 94 17.21 13.46 -8.73
CA GLN A 94 17.30 12.74 -10.01
C GLN A 94 16.74 11.31 -9.93
N TRP A 95 15.87 11.05 -8.95
CA TRP A 95 15.34 9.73 -8.68
C TRP A 95 14.27 9.40 -9.72
N LYS A 96 14.24 8.15 -10.19
CA LYS A 96 13.20 7.68 -11.10
C LYS A 96 12.73 6.29 -10.67
N PRO A 97 11.42 6.02 -10.69
CA PRO A 97 10.92 4.68 -10.43
C PRO A 97 11.43 3.73 -11.50
N GLN A 98 11.95 2.58 -11.08
CA GLN A 98 12.56 1.59 -11.99
C GLN A 98 11.71 0.34 -12.18
N ILE A 99 10.86 0.04 -11.20
CA ILE A 99 10.03 -1.18 -11.18
C ILE A 99 8.59 -0.75 -11.37
N ALA A 100 7.93 -1.31 -12.38
CA ALA A 100 6.50 -1.10 -12.58
C ALA A 100 5.70 -1.84 -11.49
N LEU A 101 4.53 -1.29 -11.12
CA LEU A 101 3.69 -1.87 -10.07
C LEU A 101 3.36 -3.36 -10.31
N GLU A 102 2.95 -3.73 -11.53
CA GLU A 102 2.64 -5.14 -11.87
C GLU A 102 3.86 -6.05 -11.76
N GLU A 103 5.04 -5.57 -12.17
CA GLU A 103 6.30 -6.29 -12.08
C GLU A 103 6.68 -6.55 -10.61
N GLY A 104 6.68 -5.49 -9.79
CA GLY A 104 7.00 -5.59 -8.37
C GLY A 104 6.03 -6.49 -7.59
N ILE A 105 4.73 -6.44 -7.91
CA ILE A 105 3.73 -7.36 -7.35
C ILE A 105 4.03 -8.81 -7.76
N GLY A 106 4.33 -9.05 -9.04
CA GLY A 106 4.66 -10.37 -9.55
C GLY A 106 5.93 -10.96 -8.93
N GLU A 107 6.96 -10.14 -8.74
CA GLU A 107 8.19 -10.51 -8.02
C GLU A 107 7.91 -10.87 -6.56
N THR A 108 7.17 -10.02 -5.86
CA THR A 108 6.82 -10.23 -4.45
C THR A 108 6.01 -11.51 -4.26
N ALA A 109 5.01 -11.75 -5.10
CA ALA A 109 4.19 -12.96 -5.04
C ALA A 109 5.01 -14.23 -5.31
N ARG A 110 5.94 -14.19 -6.28
CA ARG A 110 6.87 -15.31 -6.53
C ARG A 110 7.75 -15.57 -5.32
N TRP A 111 8.28 -14.52 -4.70
CA TRP A 111 9.11 -14.63 -3.51
C TRP A 111 8.34 -15.25 -2.31
N TYR A 112 7.09 -14.85 -2.07
CA TYR A 112 6.24 -15.47 -1.03
C TYR A 112 6.05 -16.97 -1.25
N LYS A 113 5.78 -17.40 -2.49
CA LYS A 113 5.66 -18.84 -2.83
C LYS A 113 6.97 -19.59 -2.56
N GLN A 114 8.11 -19.01 -2.95
CA GLN A 114 9.42 -19.63 -2.73
C GLN A 114 9.77 -19.76 -1.24
N LYS A 115 9.30 -18.82 -0.41
CA LYS A 115 9.48 -18.86 1.05
C LYS A 115 8.45 -19.74 1.77
N GLY A 116 7.47 -20.30 1.07
CA GLY A 116 6.39 -21.09 1.65
C GLY A 116 5.48 -20.29 2.57
N TRP A 117 5.38 -18.97 2.36
CA TRP A 117 4.45 -18.11 3.11
C TRP A 117 3.02 -18.22 2.58
N ILE A 118 2.88 -18.63 1.32
CA ILE A 118 1.66 -18.94 0.59
C ILE A 118 1.94 -20.10 -0.37
#